data_AF-K5BU78-F1
#
_entry.id   AF-K5BU78-F1
#
_cell.length_a   1.000
_cell.length_b   1.000
_cell.length_c   1.000
_cell.angle_alpha   90.00
_cell.angle_beta   90.00
_cell.angle_gamma   90.00
#
_symmetry.space_group_name_H-M   'P 1'
#
loop_
_entity.id
_entity.type
_entity.pdbx_description
1 polymer ?
#
loop_
_entity_poly.entity_id
_entity_poly.type
_entity_poly.pdbx_seq_one_letter_code
_entity_poly.pdbx_strand_id
1 'polypeptide(L)' 'MLLETQDRIPVKFMRLIDEGLYELRIEYQSNIYRIFFCFDGGRIVILFNGFQKKSEKTPKKEIEKAKILRKEYYGSKNK' A
#
# COMPACT_ATOMS: atom_id res chain seq x y z
N MET A 1 -13.09 -17.07 13.03
CA MET A 1 -12.70 -17.13 11.60
C MET A 1 -11.64 -16.04 11.41
N LEU A 2 -10.39 -16.38 11.07
CA LEU A 2 -9.25 -15.45 11.20
C LEU A 2 -8.90 -14.67 9.91
N LEU A 3 -9.58 -14.97 8.81
CA LEU A 3 -9.40 -14.32 7.52
C LEU A 3 -10.77 -14.10 6.87
N GLU A 4 -11.15 -12.84 6.71
CA GLU A 4 -12.29 -12.41 5.90
C GLU A 4 -11.76 -11.80 4.61
N THR A 5 -12.25 -12.28 3.47
CA THR A 5 -11.97 -11.69 2.15
C THR A 5 -13.02 -10.63 1.85
N GLN A 6 -12.60 -9.40 1.58
CA GLN A 6 -13.49 -8.36 1.04
C GLN A 6 -13.17 -8.10 -0.42
N ASP A 7 -14.20 -8.16 -1.27
CA ASP A 7 -14.08 -7.87 -2.70
C ASP A 7 -13.80 -6.40 -2.98
N ARG A 8 -14.09 -5.51 -2.02
CA ARG A 8 -13.98 -4.07 -2.17
C ARG A 8 -13.45 -3.43 -0.90
N ILE A 9 -12.44 -2.59 -1.04
CA ILE A 9 -11.92 -1.78 0.06
C ILE A 9 -12.63 -0.43 0.04
N PRO A 10 -13.27 0.00 1.15
CA PRO A 10 -13.86 1.32 1.23
C PRO A 10 -12.82 2.44 1.01
N VAL A 11 -13.16 3.42 0.17
CA VAL A 11 -12.28 4.55 -0.21
C VAL A 11 -11.72 5.30 1.00
N LYS A 12 -12.45 5.35 2.13
CA LYS A 12 -12.00 5.98 3.38
C LYS A 12 -10.69 5.40 3.94
N PHE A 13 -10.35 4.16 3.61
CA PHE A 13 -9.10 3.53 4.03
C PHE A 13 -7.97 3.73 3.03
N MET A 14 -8.27 4.26 1.85
CA MET A 14 -7.30 4.51 0.78
C MET A 14 -6.92 5.98 0.74
N ARG A 15 -5.63 6.24 0.58
CA ARG A 15 -5.11 7.57 0.32
C ARG A 15 -4.18 7.55 -0.89
N LEU A 16 -4.42 8.44 -1.85
CA LEU A 16 -3.47 8.68 -2.93
C LEU A 16 -2.23 9.37 -2.35
N ILE A 17 -1.05 8.80 -2.60
CA ILE A 17 0.24 9.33 -2.14
C ILE A 17 1.00 9.96 -3.31
N ASP A 18 0.93 9.32 -4.47
CA ASP A 18 1.57 9.75 -5.71
C ASP A 18 0.80 9.18 -6.91
N GLU A 19 1.11 9.62 -8.12
CA GLU A 19 0.43 9.20 -9.35
C GLU A 19 0.46 7.68 -9.54
N GLY A 20 -0.65 6.99 -9.25
CA GLY A 20 -0.76 5.54 -9.30
C GLY A 20 -0.17 4.77 -8.11
N LEU A 21 0.19 5.46 -7.01
CA LEU A 21 0.64 4.86 -5.74
C LEU A 21 -0.33 5.24 -4.61
N TYR A 22 -0.85 4.22 -3.94
CA TYR A 22 -1.87 4.36 -2.91
C TYR A 22 -1.37 3.81 -1.58
N GLU A 23 -1.83 4.40 -0.49
CA GLU A 23 -1.64 3.95 0.90
C GLU A 23 -2.97 3.39 1.40
N LEU A 24 -2.95 2.16 1.90
CA LEU A 24 -4.03 1.54 2.65
C LEU A 24 -3.77 1.72 4.14
N ARG A 25 -4.79 2.19 4.88
CA ARG A 25 -4.75 2.43 6.31
C ARG A 25 -5.58 1.39 7.04
N ILE A 26 -4.90 0.51 7.78
CA ILE A 26 -5.52 -0.55 8.55
C ILE A 26 -5.27 -0.28 10.03
N GLU A 27 -6.34 -0.32 10.83
CA GLU A 27 -6.26 -0.23 12.28
C GLU A 27 -6.65 -1.58 12.88
N TYR A 28 -5.78 -2.16 13.69
CA TYR A 28 -6.02 -3.45 14.33
C TYR A 28 -5.40 -3.48 15.73
N GLN A 29 -6.21 -3.78 16.74
CA GLN A 29 -5.78 -3.88 18.15
C GLN A 29 -4.87 -2.71 18.59
N SER A 30 -5.32 -1.48 18.36
CA SER A 30 -4.58 -0.24 18.65
C SER A 30 -3.30 -0.01 17.84
N ASN A 31 -2.98 -0.89 16.88
CA ASN A 31 -1.89 -0.71 15.93
C ASN A 31 -2.40 -0.17 14.61
N ILE A 32 -1.64 0.73 14.01
CA ILE A 32 -1.95 1.29 12.69
C ILE A 32 -0.90 0.77 11.71
N TYR A 33 -1.37 0.08 10.68
CA TYR A 33 -0.58 -0.42 9.57
C TYR A 33 -0.83 0.42 8.34
N ARG A 34 0.25 0.74 7.65
CA ARG A 34 0.21 1.40 6.35
C ARG A 34 0.80 0.45 5.33
N ILE A 35 0.02 0.15 4.29
CA ILE A 35 0.43 -0.73 3.22
C ILE A 35 0.39 0.08 1.92
N PHE A 36 1.48 0.07 1.17
CA PHE A 36 1.49 0.69 -0.15
C PHE A 36 1.05 -0.31 -1.22
N PHE A 37 0.25 0.16 -2.18
CA PHE A 37 -0.20 -0.66 -3.29
C PHE A 37 -0.39 0.18 -4.56
N CYS A 38 -0.46 -0.50 -5.69
CA CYS A 38 -0.83 0.10 -6.97
C CYS A 38 -1.87 -0.78 -7.69
N PHE A 39 -2.62 -0.17 -8.61
CA PHE A 39 -3.53 -0.91 -9.48
C PHE A 39 -2.81 -1.29 -10.77
N ASP A 40 -2.92 -2.55 -11.17
CA ASP A 40 -2.40 -3.06 -12.45
C ASP A 40 -3.49 -3.95 -13.08
N GLY A 41 -3.99 -3.57 -14.26
CA GLY A 41 -5.01 -4.35 -14.98
C GLY A 41 -6.29 -4.66 -14.18
N GLY A 42 -6.73 -3.75 -13.32
CA GLY A 42 -7.89 -3.94 -12.44
C GLY A 42 -7.61 -4.80 -11.19
N ARG A 43 -6.36 -5.19 -10.96
CA ARG A 43 -5.92 -5.94 -9.78
C ARG A 43 -5.14 -5.05 -8.81
N ILE A 44 -5.26 -5.34 -7.53
CA ILE A 44 -4.44 -4.69 -6.49
C ILE A 44 -3.11 -5.42 -6.41
N VAL A 45 -2.02 -4.68 -6.64
CA VAL A 45 -0.65 -5.16 -6.44
C VAL A 45 -0.14 -4.56 -5.15
N ILE A 46 0.05 -5.40 -4.14
CA ILE A 46 0.57 -4.99 -2.83
C ILE A 46 2.09 -4.90 -2.93
N LEU A 47 2.64 -3.74 -2.57
CA LEU A 47 4.07 -3.54 -2.41
C LEU A 47 4.39 -3.90 -0.95
N PHE A 48 5.27 -4.89 -0.73
CA PHE A 48 5.59 -5.47 0.60
C PHE A 48 6.19 -4.50 1.64
N ASN A 49 6.16 -3.19 1.38
CA ASN A 49 6.55 -2.12 2.31
C ASN A 49 5.42 -1.78 3.30
N GLY A 50 4.78 -2.81 3.86
CA GLY A 50 3.84 -2.62 4.97
C GLY A 50 4.62 -2.31 6.25
N PHE A 51 4.33 -1.19 6.92
CA PHE A 51 5.01 -0.85 8.18
C PHE A 51 4.02 -0.52 9.29
N GLN A 52 4.38 -0.94 10.51
CA GLN A 52 3.69 -0.54 11.72
C GLN A 52 4.08 0.89 12.07
N LYS A 53 3.06 1.74 12.24
CA LYS A 53 3.24 3.14 12.59
C LYS A 53 3.74 3.26 14.03
N LYS A 54 4.90 3.89 14.25
CA LYS A 54 5.31 4.47 15.55
C LYS A 54 5.15 5.99 15.63
N SER A 55 4.89 6.67 14.50
CA SER A 55 4.80 8.13 14.40
C SER A 55 3.68 8.62 13.46
N GLU A 56 3.15 9.82 13.69
CA GLU A 56 1.94 10.34 13.01
C GLU A 56 2.05 10.42 11.48
N LYS A 57 3.22 10.79 10.95
CA LYS A 57 3.48 11.00 9.52
C LYS A 57 4.06 9.75 8.87
N THR A 58 3.72 9.51 7.60
CA THR A 58 4.33 8.46 6.78
C THR A 58 5.79 8.86 6.50
N PRO A 59 6.79 8.06 6.92
CA PRO A 59 8.19 8.42 6.71
C PRO A 59 8.50 8.54 5.22
N LYS A 60 9.16 9.63 4.80
CA LYS A 60 9.53 9.86 3.39
C LYS A 60 10.31 8.68 2.81
N LYS A 61 11.18 8.06 3.62
CA LYS A 61 11.98 6.88 3.22
C LYS A 61 11.12 5.71 2.74
N GLU A 62 9.99 5.46 3.38
CA GLU A 62 9.08 4.35 3.01
C GLU A 62 8.30 4.67 1.72
N ILE A 63 7.95 5.95 1.51
CA ILE A 63 7.37 6.42 0.26
C ILE A 63 8.35 6.21 -0.90
N GLU A 64 9.60 6.65 -0.74
CA GLU A 64 10.64 6.48 -1.77
C GLU A 64 10.89 5.00 -2.10
N LYS A 65 10.97 4.13 -1.08
CA LYS A 65 11.05 2.67 -1.31
C LYS A 65 9.86 2.16 -2.10
N ALA A 66 8.63 2.60 -1.80
CA ALA A 66 7.45 2.19 -2.53
C ALA A 66 7.49 2.64 -4.00
N LYS A 67 8.02 3.83 -4.29
CA LYS A 67 8.26 4.29 -5.68
C LYS A 67 9.26 3.41 -6.41
N ILE A 68 10.39 3.07 -5.76
CA ILE A 68 11.41 2.19 -6.33
C ILE A 68 10.83 0.80 -6.63
N LEU A 69 10.16 0.17 -5.67
CA LEU A 69 9.54 -1.14 -5.87
C LEU A 69 8.49 -1.12 -6.99
N ARG A 70 7.70 -0.05 -7.10
CA ARG A 70 6.74 0.10 -8.19
C ARG A 70 7.45 0.17 -9.54
N LYS A 71 8.52 0.94 -9.64
CA LYS A 71 9.33 1.05 -10.85
C LYS A 71 9.93 -0.29 -11.24
N GLU A 72 10.42 -1.06 -10.27
CA GLU A 72 10.92 -2.42 -10.48
C GLU A 72 9.82 -3.39 -10.93
N TYR A 73 8.63 -3.32 -10.33
CA TYR A 73 7.47 -4.13 -10.72
C TYR A 73 7.07 -3.89 -12.19
N TYR A 74 6.93 -2.63 -12.61
CA TYR A 74 6.58 -2.33 -14.01
C TYR A 74 7.76 -2.54 -14.98
N GLY A 75 9.00 -2.31 -14.52
CA GLY A 75 10.20 -2.56 -15.32
C GLY A 75 10.46 -4.04 -15.60
N SER A 76 10.13 -4.92 -14.65
CA SER A 76 10.20 -6.38 -14.83
C SER A 76 9.05 -6.94 -15.66
N LYS A 77 7.86 -6.32 -15.62
CA LYS A 77 6.70 -6.67 -16.45
C LYS A 77 6.89 -6.46 -17.95
N ASN A 78 7.74 -5.50 -18.34
CA ASN A 78 8.02 -5.17 -19.74
C ASN A 78 9.18 -5.99 -20.34
N LYS A 79 9.59 -7.07 -19.66
CA LYS A 79 10.63 -8.02 -20.09
C LYS A 79 9.99 -9.36 -20.41
#